data_AF-A0A3M1I0P7-F1
#
_entry.id   AF-A0A3M1I0P7-F1
#
_cell.length_a   1.000
_cell.length_b   1.000
_cell.length_c   1.000
_cell.angle_alpha   90.00
_cell.angle_beta   90.00
_cell.angle_gamma   90.00
#
_symmetry.space_group_name_H-M   'P 1'
#
loop_
_entity.id
_entity.type
_entity.pdbx_description
1 polymer ?
#
loop_
_entity_poly.entity_id
_entity_poly.type
_entity_poly.pdbx_seq_one_letter_code
_entity_poly.pdbx_strand_id
1 'polypeptide(L)'
;MKMKNFEWKSFGEAFWEVSKSSGWVGILGWILFFAFTQNRVESRIMTLPQFMGKASLSQVYLPPWLSSKAKYEISNIVLKENFLSPHVVPLLYAQILSLPWIDEVKKIKREFPARIGLSFSVRKPVSQIQIHKLAYYIDSNGVPISPTYYTSLSLPQIQGIHTLDERKKLKLGAQMALLLKEFSSFGLFRKAIIDLSYVHPEKNSWNPGIRIISENGCIIEWGNFWKDREGP
;
A
#
# COMPACT_ATOMS: atom_id res chain seq x y z
N MET A 1 -22.03 -4.79 24.62
CA MET A 1 -23.47 -4.54 24.34
C MET A 1 -23.93 -5.63 23.37
N LYS A 2 -24.55 -6.70 23.88
CA LYS A 2 -25.00 -7.85 23.08
C LYS A 2 -26.29 -7.46 22.37
N MET A 3 -26.31 -7.47 21.03
CA MET A 3 -27.57 -7.39 20.28
C MET A 3 -28.39 -8.63 20.64
N LYS A 4 -29.58 -8.41 21.19
CA LYS A 4 -30.56 -9.49 21.40
C LYS A 4 -30.94 -10.03 20.02
N ASN A 5 -30.82 -11.35 19.85
CA ASN A 5 -31.37 -12.05 18.70
C ASN A 5 -32.84 -11.69 18.59
N PHE A 6 -33.20 -11.02 17.50
CA PHE A 6 -34.59 -10.74 17.15
C PHE A 6 -35.21 -12.08 16.76
N GLU A 7 -36.05 -12.64 17.63
CA GLU A 7 -36.67 -13.95 17.44
C GLU A 7 -37.71 -13.88 16.32
N TRP A 8 -37.29 -14.21 15.09
CA TRP A 8 -38.17 -14.33 13.92
C TRP A 8 -39.31 -15.36 14.10
N LYS A 9 -39.19 -16.26 15.09
CA LYS A 9 -40.21 -17.28 15.38
C LYS A 9 -41.52 -16.69 15.91
N SER A 10 -41.48 -15.66 16.77
CA SER A 10 -42.71 -15.09 17.35
C SER A 10 -43.51 -14.27 16.32
N PHE A 11 -42.85 -13.80 15.25
CA PHE A 11 -43.48 -12.99 14.21
C PHE A 11 -44.29 -13.84 13.23
N GLY A 12 -43.81 -15.04 12.90
CA GLY A 12 -44.53 -15.99 12.04
C GLY A 12 -45.77 -16.59 12.71
N GLU A 13 -45.72 -16.84 14.01
CA GLU A 13 -46.86 -17.37 14.77
C GLU A 13 -47.96 -16.30 14.95
N ALA A 14 -47.58 -15.05 15.22
CA ALA A 14 -48.52 -13.93 15.25
C ALA A 14 -49.17 -13.65 13.88
N PHE A 15 -48.43 -13.84 12.78
CA PHE A 15 -48.95 -13.72 11.41
C PHE A 15 -50.02 -14.78 11.10
N TRP A 16 -49.84 -16.01 11.56
CA TRP A 16 -50.81 -17.09 11.35
C TRP A 16 -52.10 -16.92 12.14
N GLU A 17 -52.03 -16.37 13.37
CA GLU A 17 -53.24 -16.11 14.17
C GLU A 17 -54.03 -14.90 13.67
N VAL A 18 -53.36 -13.80 13.30
CA VAL A 18 -54.03 -12.59 12.80
C VAL A 18 -54.61 -12.78 11.40
N SER A 19 -53.98 -13.60 10.55
CA SER A 19 -54.52 -13.95 9.23
C SER A 19 -55.75 -14.85 9.30
N LYS A 20 -55.85 -15.71 10.32
CA LYS A 20 -57.05 -16.53 10.56
C LYS A 20 -58.26 -15.72 11.02
N SER A 21 -58.08 -14.68 11.83
CA SER A 21 -59.20 -13.91 12.40
C SER A 21 -59.77 -12.83 11.46
N SER A 22 -59.03 -12.43 10.44
CA SER A 22 -59.29 -11.17 9.70
C SER A 22 -59.55 -11.34 8.20
N GLY A 23 -59.41 -12.57 7.68
CA GLY A 23 -59.57 -12.87 6.25
C GLY A 23 -58.66 -12.03 5.33
N TRP A 24 -59.05 -11.90 4.06
CA TRP A 24 -58.31 -11.16 3.02
C TRP A 24 -58.04 -9.70 3.37
N VAL A 25 -58.85 -9.10 4.24
CA VAL A 25 -58.71 -7.69 4.67
C VAL A 25 -57.47 -7.48 5.54
N GLY A 26 -57.12 -8.44 6.41
CA GLY A 26 -55.91 -8.37 7.23
C GLY A 26 -54.63 -8.49 6.39
N ILE A 27 -54.66 -9.34 5.37
CA ILE A 27 -53.52 -9.55 4.44
C ILE A 27 -53.30 -8.28 3.60
N LEU A 28 -54.36 -7.68 3.07
CA LEU A 28 -54.29 -6.40 2.33
C LEU A 28 -53.78 -5.25 3.21
N GLY A 29 -54.24 -5.14 4.46
CA GLY A 29 -53.77 -4.13 5.40
C GLY A 29 -52.26 -4.22 5.68
N TRP A 30 -51.73 -5.45 5.81
CA TRP A 30 -50.30 -5.67 6.00
C TRP A 30 -49.47 -5.39 4.75
N ILE A 31 -49.94 -5.76 3.55
CA ILE A 31 -49.27 -5.41 2.29
C ILE A 31 -49.20 -3.88 2.15
N LEU A 32 -50.30 -3.17 2.43
CA LEU A 32 -50.34 -1.72 2.39
C LEU A 32 -49.42 -1.10 3.46
N PHE A 33 -49.35 -1.67 4.66
CA PHE A 33 -48.41 -1.23 5.70
C PHE A 33 -46.95 -1.45 5.30
N PHE A 34 -46.62 -2.59 4.69
CA PHE A 34 -45.28 -2.86 4.18
C PHE A 34 -44.90 -1.93 3.02
N ALA A 35 -45.81 -1.72 2.07
CA ALA A 35 -45.61 -0.78 0.97
C ALA A 35 -45.45 0.67 1.49
N PHE A 36 -46.26 1.07 2.48
CA PHE A 36 -46.18 2.40 3.09
C PHE A 36 -44.88 2.62 3.88
N THR A 37 -44.45 1.61 4.64
CA THR A 37 -43.19 1.66 5.39
C THR A 37 -41.98 1.66 4.44
N GLN A 38 -42.00 0.87 3.36
CA GLN A 38 -40.98 0.92 2.31
C GLN A 38 -40.93 2.31 1.65
N ASN A 39 -42.07 2.87 1.22
CA ASN A 39 -42.12 4.22 0.64
C ASN A 39 -41.63 5.32 1.61
N ARG A 40 -41.94 5.20 2.90
CA ARG A 40 -41.44 6.12 3.94
C ARG A 40 -39.95 5.99 4.18
N VAL A 41 -39.39 4.79 4.09
CA VAL A 41 -37.96 4.54 4.20
C VAL A 41 -37.25 5.06 2.95
N GLU A 42 -37.74 4.77 1.75
CA GLU A 42 -37.18 5.26 0.49
C GLU A 42 -37.21 6.79 0.40
N SER A 43 -38.35 7.42 0.71
CA SER A 43 -38.45 8.89 0.72
C SER A 43 -37.54 9.54 1.76
N ARG A 44 -37.31 8.90 2.92
CA ARG A 44 -36.33 9.38 3.93
C ARG A 44 -34.88 9.13 3.54
N ILE A 45 -34.58 8.04 2.83
CA ILE A 45 -33.24 7.77 2.31
C ILE A 45 -32.90 8.74 1.16
N MET A 46 -33.86 9.04 0.28
CA MET A 46 -33.68 9.97 -0.83
C MET A 46 -33.61 11.45 -0.40
N THR A 47 -34.10 11.80 0.80
CA THR A 47 -34.05 13.16 1.36
C THR A 47 -32.89 13.40 2.33
N LEU A 48 -32.04 12.40 2.59
CA LEU A 48 -30.79 12.64 3.29
C LEU A 48 -29.95 13.62 2.46
N PRO A 49 -29.43 14.70 3.06
CA PRO A 49 -28.58 15.63 2.34
C PRO A 49 -27.43 14.83 1.74
N GLN A 50 -27.24 14.95 0.42
CA GLN A 50 -26.11 14.33 -0.26
C GLN A 50 -24.85 14.95 0.36
N PHE A 51 -24.21 14.23 1.27
CA PHE A 51 -22.93 14.64 1.82
C PHE A 51 -21.87 14.47 0.72
N MET A 52 -21.77 15.46 -0.17
CA MET A 52 -20.57 15.71 -0.96
C MET A 52 -19.48 16.21 -0.02
N GLY A 53 -18.98 15.31 0.82
CA GLY A 53 -17.83 15.58 1.65
C GLY A 53 -16.60 15.57 0.77
N LYS A 54 -15.86 16.69 0.70
CA LYS A 54 -14.42 16.62 0.50
C LYS A 54 -13.88 15.83 1.69
N ALA A 55 -13.74 14.51 1.55
CA ALA A 55 -13.09 13.69 2.55
C ALA A 55 -11.60 14.05 2.55
N SER A 56 -11.26 15.14 3.23
CA SER A 56 -9.89 15.40 3.61
C SER A 56 -9.50 14.28 4.56
N LEU A 57 -8.49 13.50 4.18
CA LEU A 57 -7.83 12.54 5.08
C LEU A 57 -7.15 13.35 6.18
N SER A 58 -7.91 13.75 7.19
CA SER A 58 -7.54 14.78 8.15
C SER A 58 -6.47 14.33 9.15
N GLN A 59 -6.18 13.03 9.22
CA GLN A 59 -5.19 12.46 10.13
C GLN A 59 -4.48 11.26 9.48
N VAL A 60 -3.57 11.52 8.54
CA VAL A 60 -2.65 10.49 8.02
C VAL A 60 -1.37 10.50 8.86
N TYR A 61 -1.14 9.43 9.62
CA TYR A 61 0.15 9.20 10.26
C TYR A 61 1.12 8.61 9.22
N LEU A 62 2.07 9.43 8.79
CA LEU A 62 3.14 9.01 7.89
C LEU A 62 4.46 8.87 8.67
N PRO A 63 5.30 7.89 8.32
CA PRO A 63 6.64 7.80 8.88
C PRO A 63 7.46 9.08 8.67
N PRO A 64 8.35 9.44 9.61
CA PRO A 64 9.07 10.72 9.57
C PRO A 64 10.07 10.84 8.41
N TRP A 65 10.42 9.73 7.76
CA TRP A 65 11.33 9.68 6.62
C TRP A 65 10.66 9.94 5.26
N LEU A 66 9.34 10.07 5.22
CA LEU A 66 8.63 10.53 4.02
C LEU A 66 8.67 12.06 3.92
N SER A 67 8.77 12.56 2.69
CA SER A 67 8.79 14.00 2.43
C SER A 67 7.40 14.64 2.54
N SER A 68 7.39 15.97 2.59
CA SER A 68 6.15 16.77 2.52
C SER A 68 5.35 16.53 1.24
N LYS A 69 6.01 16.14 0.13
CA LYS A 69 5.34 15.79 -1.14
C LYS A 69 4.43 14.58 -0.98
N ALA A 70 4.91 13.51 -0.36
CA ALA A 70 4.10 12.31 -0.11
C ALA A 70 2.88 12.64 0.78
N LYS A 71 3.09 13.48 1.82
CA LYS A 71 2.02 13.99 2.67
C LYS A 71 0.99 14.81 1.90
N TYR A 72 1.44 15.68 1.01
CA TYR A 72 0.58 16.49 0.17
C TYR A 72 -0.26 15.63 -0.77
N GLU A 73 0.34 14.68 -1.49
CA GLU A 73 -0.38 13.81 -2.43
C GLU A 73 -1.49 12.99 -1.76
N ILE A 74 -1.19 12.31 -0.63
CA ILE A 74 -2.21 11.54 0.08
C ILE A 74 -3.33 12.44 0.61
N SER A 75 -3.00 13.65 1.09
CA SER A 75 -4.00 14.60 1.61
C SER A 75 -4.90 15.18 0.52
N ASN A 76 -4.46 15.18 -0.74
CA ASN A 76 -5.19 15.70 -1.90
C ASN A 76 -5.96 14.63 -2.67
N ILE A 77 -6.08 13.42 -2.12
CA ILE A 77 -6.98 12.42 -2.69
C ILE A 77 -8.42 12.93 -2.52
N VAL A 78 -9.07 13.22 -3.65
CA VAL A 78 -10.44 13.75 -3.67
C VAL A 78 -11.43 12.67 -4.05
N LEU A 79 -12.41 12.45 -3.17
CA LEU A 79 -13.62 11.73 -3.50
C LEU A 79 -14.52 12.57 -4.40
N LYS A 80 -14.66 12.14 -5.64
CA LYS A 80 -15.61 12.74 -6.61
C LYS A 80 -17.01 12.12 -6.55
N GLU A 81 -17.20 11.11 -5.71
CA GLU A 81 -18.46 10.39 -5.57
C GLU A 81 -19.08 10.53 -4.18
N ASN A 82 -20.39 10.28 -4.10
CA ASN A 82 -21.11 10.21 -2.84
C ASN A 82 -20.50 9.10 -1.95
N PHE A 83 -20.19 9.41 -0.68
CA PHE A 83 -19.63 8.48 0.31
C PHE A 83 -20.35 7.13 0.41
N LEU A 84 -21.67 7.12 0.18
CA LEU A 84 -22.48 5.90 0.23
C LEU A 84 -22.42 5.07 -1.06
N SER A 85 -21.95 5.63 -2.18
CA SER A 85 -21.80 4.91 -3.46
C SER A 85 -20.95 3.65 -3.26
N PRO A 86 -21.35 2.49 -3.80
CA PRO A 86 -20.57 1.26 -3.70
C PRO A 86 -19.17 1.39 -4.33
N HIS A 87 -18.99 2.29 -5.30
CA HIS A 87 -17.74 2.44 -6.06
C HIS A 87 -16.67 3.29 -5.35
N VAL A 88 -17.02 4.01 -4.29
CA VAL A 88 -16.08 4.86 -3.53
C VAL A 88 -14.84 4.12 -3.04
N VAL A 89 -15.03 2.92 -2.49
CA VAL A 89 -13.92 2.14 -1.92
C VAL A 89 -12.99 1.61 -3.01
N PRO A 90 -13.49 0.96 -4.08
CA PRO A 90 -12.67 0.61 -5.24
C PRO A 90 -11.91 1.78 -5.86
N LEU A 91 -12.55 2.94 -6.03
CA LEU A 91 -11.93 4.12 -6.61
C LEU A 91 -10.81 4.68 -5.72
N LEU A 92 -11.05 4.77 -4.41
CA LEU A 92 -10.00 5.15 -3.46
C LEU A 92 -8.85 4.17 -3.47
N TYR A 93 -9.15 2.86 -3.49
CA TYR A 93 -8.12 1.83 -3.56
C TYR A 93 -7.22 2.06 -4.77
N ALA A 94 -7.80 2.28 -5.95
CA ALA A 94 -7.04 2.55 -7.18
C ALA A 94 -6.24 3.86 -7.10
N GLN A 95 -6.82 4.93 -6.55
CA GLN A 95 -6.14 6.22 -6.39
C GLN A 95 -4.97 6.17 -5.39
N ILE A 96 -5.09 5.37 -4.33
CA ILE A 96 -4.02 5.22 -3.34
C ILE A 96 -2.92 4.32 -3.92
N LEU A 97 -3.29 3.23 -4.58
CA LEU A 97 -2.32 2.29 -5.15
C LEU A 97 -1.52 2.91 -6.31
N SER A 98 -2.02 3.97 -6.96
CA SER A 98 -1.28 4.69 -8.00
C SER A 98 -0.12 5.53 -7.45
N LEU A 99 -0.07 5.75 -6.13
CA LEU A 99 1.03 6.47 -5.49
C LEU A 99 2.28 5.58 -5.43
N PRO A 100 3.43 5.98 -6.01
CA PRO A 100 4.58 5.09 -6.20
C PRO A 100 5.30 4.72 -4.90
N TRP A 101 5.16 5.53 -3.85
CA TRP A 101 5.74 5.29 -2.53
C TRP A 101 4.88 4.36 -1.65
N ILE A 102 3.69 3.97 -2.12
CA ILE A 102 2.83 2.99 -1.44
C ILE A 102 3.19 1.58 -1.93
N ASP A 103 3.29 0.66 -0.98
CA ASP A 103 3.59 -0.74 -1.27
C ASP A 103 2.29 -1.54 -1.46
N GLU A 104 1.42 -1.48 -0.45
CA GLU A 104 0.16 -2.21 -0.42
C GLU A 104 -0.91 -1.42 0.36
N VAL A 105 -2.15 -1.51 -0.09
CA VAL A 105 -3.31 -1.03 0.67
C VAL A 105 -3.93 -2.19 1.45
N LYS A 106 -3.69 -2.23 2.76
CA LYS A 106 -4.12 -3.32 3.65
C LYS A 106 -5.62 -3.32 3.91
N LYS A 107 -6.20 -2.13 4.10
CA LYS A 107 -7.61 -2.00 4.49
C LYS A 107 -8.15 -0.64 4.12
N ILE A 108 -9.34 -0.65 3.52
CA ILE A 108 -10.21 0.52 3.39
C ILE A 108 -11.55 0.16 4.00
N LYS A 109 -11.98 0.91 5.01
CA LYS A 109 -13.25 0.68 5.71
C LYS A 109 -14.03 1.98 5.78
N ARG A 110 -15.33 1.90 5.53
CA ARG A 110 -16.26 2.99 5.82
C ARG A 110 -16.63 2.95 7.30
N GLU A 111 -16.52 4.09 7.94
CA GLU A 111 -16.88 4.30 9.33
C GLU A 111 -17.96 5.39 9.39
N PHE A 112 -19.08 5.06 10.01
CA PHE A 112 -20.16 6.04 10.19
C PHE A 112 -19.76 7.08 11.24
N PRO A 113 -20.19 8.35 11.11
CA PRO A 113 -21.19 8.83 10.15
C PRO A 113 -20.69 9.20 8.74
N ALA A 114 -19.40 9.48 8.52
CA ALA A 114 -18.86 9.83 7.20
C ALA A 114 -17.31 9.79 7.15
N ARG A 115 -16.71 8.73 7.68
CA ARG A 115 -15.26 8.55 7.76
C ARG A 115 -14.81 7.37 6.91
N ILE A 116 -13.62 7.47 6.35
CA ILE A 116 -12.97 6.34 5.69
C ILE A 116 -11.70 6.04 6.46
N GLY A 117 -11.71 4.91 7.15
CA GLY A 117 -10.52 4.33 7.76
C GLY A 117 -9.66 3.72 6.67
N LEU A 118 -8.41 4.17 6.59
CA LEU A 118 -7.44 3.74 5.61
C LEU A 118 -6.20 3.17 6.32
N SER A 119 -5.74 2.00 5.89
CA SER A 119 -4.49 1.40 6.34
C SER A 119 -3.72 0.90 5.12
N PHE A 120 -2.46 1.33 4.99
CA PHE A 120 -1.54 0.92 3.92
C PHE A 120 -0.13 0.73 4.47
N SER A 121 0.70 -0.01 3.74
CA SER A 121 2.15 -0.05 3.93
C SER A 121 2.84 0.91 2.96
N VAL A 122 3.91 1.52 3.45
CA VAL A 122 4.77 2.42 2.67
C VAL A 122 6.01 1.64 2.25
N ARG A 123 6.47 1.88 1.02
CA ARG A 123 7.76 1.36 0.53
C ARG A 123 8.90 1.95 1.34
N LYS A 124 9.61 1.09 2.06
CA LYS A 124 10.77 1.47 2.85
C LYS A 124 12.03 1.34 2.00
N PRO A 125 12.76 2.43 1.78
CA PRO A 125 13.98 2.40 1.00
C PRO A 125 15.09 1.69 1.80
N VAL A 126 15.84 0.83 1.12
CA VAL A 126 16.94 0.06 1.70
C VAL A 126 18.30 0.50 1.16
N SER A 127 18.31 1.06 -0.04
CA SER A 127 19.51 1.54 -0.73
C SER A 127 19.17 2.70 -1.67
N GLN A 128 20.21 3.36 -2.16
CA GLN A 128 20.13 4.37 -3.21
C GLN A 128 20.92 3.92 -4.43
N ILE A 129 20.50 4.35 -5.61
CA ILE A 129 21.19 4.09 -6.86
C ILE A 129 21.25 5.38 -7.67
N GLN A 130 22.31 5.53 -8.46
CA GLN A 130 22.42 6.57 -9.46
C GLN A 130 22.43 5.92 -10.84
N ILE A 131 21.41 6.25 -11.64
CA ILE A 131 21.30 5.80 -13.02
C ILE A 131 21.44 7.04 -13.90
N HIS A 132 22.53 7.11 -14.66
CA HIS A 132 22.94 8.31 -15.38
C HIS A 132 23.10 9.52 -14.43
N LYS A 133 22.23 10.52 -14.54
CA LYS A 133 22.21 11.74 -13.71
C LYS A 133 21.08 11.77 -12.69
N LEU A 134 20.29 10.70 -12.60
CA LEU A 134 19.11 10.63 -11.73
C LEU A 134 19.38 9.67 -10.58
N ALA A 135 19.13 10.16 -9.36
CA ALA A 135 19.14 9.34 -8.16
C ALA A 135 17.78 8.69 -7.96
N TYR A 136 17.77 7.46 -7.48
CA TYR A 136 16.58 6.72 -7.06
C TYR A 136 16.84 6.05 -5.72
N TYR A 137 15.79 5.89 -4.92
CA TYR A 137 15.79 4.95 -3.81
C TYR A 137 15.23 3.62 -4.27
N ILE A 138 15.76 2.54 -3.73
CA ILE A 138 15.31 1.18 -4.02
C ILE A 138 14.72 0.57 -2.75
N ASP A 139 13.56 -0.07 -2.86
CA ASP A 139 12.95 -0.84 -1.77
C ASP A 139 13.49 -2.28 -1.68
N SER A 140 13.04 -3.06 -0.70
CA SER A 140 13.47 -4.46 -0.53
C SER A 140 13.14 -5.38 -1.71
N ASN A 141 12.20 -4.98 -2.57
CA ASN A 141 11.76 -5.74 -3.72
C ASN A 141 12.52 -5.34 -5.00
N GLY A 142 13.42 -4.35 -4.92
CA GLY A 142 14.14 -3.83 -6.08
C GLY A 142 13.33 -2.80 -6.87
N VAL A 143 12.26 -2.23 -6.31
CA VAL A 143 11.44 -1.22 -6.99
C VAL A 143 12.10 0.16 -6.85
N PRO A 144 12.37 0.86 -7.97
CA PRO A 144 12.93 2.19 -7.97
C PRO A 144 11.86 3.24 -7.67
N ILE A 145 12.18 4.17 -6.77
CA ILE A 145 11.29 5.23 -6.30
C ILE A 145 12.03 6.56 -6.35
N SER A 146 11.35 7.60 -6.82
CA SER A 146 11.93 8.94 -6.88
C SER A 146 12.35 9.43 -5.49
N PRO A 147 13.52 10.08 -5.35
CA PRO A 147 13.98 10.64 -4.08
C PRO A 147 13.07 11.77 -3.58
N THR A 148 12.24 12.37 -4.44
CA THR A 148 11.30 13.44 -4.07
C THR A 148 10.27 13.03 -3.01
N TYR A 149 10.04 11.72 -2.81
CA TYR A 149 9.10 11.20 -1.81
C TYR A 149 9.71 10.98 -0.43
N TYR A 150 11.02 11.16 -0.28
CA TYR A 150 11.75 10.88 0.95
C TYR A 150 12.50 12.11 1.44
N THR A 151 12.71 12.19 2.74
CA THR A 151 13.73 13.10 3.30
C THR A 151 15.12 12.61 2.89
N SER A 152 16.17 13.40 3.10
CA SER A 152 17.54 12.91 2.87
C SER A 152 17.82 11.71 3.80
N LEU A 153 18.08 10.54 3.21
CA LEU A 153 18.41 9.31 3.92
C LEU A 153 19.85 8.90 3.61
N SER A 154 20.61 8.56 4.65
CA SER A 154 21.92 7.92 4.51
C SER A 154 21.73 6.42 4.32
N LEU A 155 21.76 5.97 3.07
CA LEU A 155 21.59 4.56 2.70
C LEU A 155 22.80 4.06 1.90
N PRO A 156 23.07 2.74 1.91
CA PRO A 156 24.06 2.13 1.02
C PRO A 156 23.79 2.47 -0.45
N GLN A 157 24.85 2.68 -1.22
CA GLN A 157 24.76 3.02 -2.63
C GLN A 157 24.99 1.79 -3.51
N ILE A 158 24.14 1.57 -4.49
CA ILE A 158 24.32 0.55 -5.53
C ILE A 158 24.94 1.19 -6.78
N GLN A 159 25.90 0.52 -7.39
CA GLN A 159 26.56 0.88 -8.64
C GLN A 159 26.56 -0.30 -9.63
N GLY A 160 26.91 -0.03 -10.89
CA GLY A 160 26.98 -1.08 -11.93
C GLY A 160 25.63 -1.49 -12.54
N ILE A 161 24.61 -0.65 -12.36
CA ILE A 161 23.29 -0.78 -12.99
C ILE A 161 23.11 0.45 -13.88
N HIS A 162 22.85 0.22 -15.16
CA HIS A 162 22.78 1.29 -16.16
C HIS A 162 21.34 1.62 -16.54
N THR A 163 20.40 0.70 -16.30
CA THR A 163 18.99 0.87 -16.67
C THR A 163 18.05 0.36 -15.57
N LEU A 164 16.82 0.89 -15.53
CA LEU A 164 15.77 0.43 -14.60
C LEU A 164 15.20 -0.95 -14.97
N ASP A 165 15.48 -1.43 -16.18
CA ASP A 165 15.01 -2.71 -16.70
C ASP A 165 15.83 -3.90 -16.14
N GLU A 166 17.00 -3.63 -15.55
CA GLU A 166 17.86 -4.62 -14.88
C GLU A 166 17.29 -5.08 -13.52
N ARG A 167 16.02 -5.47 -13.48
CA ARG A 167 15.25 -5.82 -12.26
C ARG A 167 15.94 -6.87 -11.40
N LYS A 168 16.61 -7.85 -12.01
CA LYS A 168 17.36 -8.89 -11.28
C LYS A 168 18.51 -8.28 -10.48
N LYS A 169 19.28 -7.35 -11.06
CA LYS A 169 20.37 -6.66 -10.35
C LYS A 169 19.83 -5.71 -9.28
N LEU A 170 18.75 -4.98 -9.58
CA LEU A 170 18.11 -4.09 -8.61
C LEU A 170 17.68 -4.86 -7.35
N LYS A 171 17.03 -6.01 -7.54
CA LYS A 171 16.63 -6.89 -6.44
C LYS A 171 17.84 -7.46 -5.68
N LEU A 172 18.87 -7.92 -6.38
CA LEU A 172 20.10 -8.42 -5.76
C LEU A 172 20.79 -7.34 -4.91
N GLY A 173 20.93 -6.13 -5.44
CA GLY A 173 21.52 -5.00 -4.71
C GLY A 173 20.70 -4.60 -3.49
N ALA A 174 19.37 -4.62 -3.59
CA ALA A 174 18.47 -4.39 -2.46
C ALA A 174 18.64 -5.45 -1.36
N GLN A 175 18.73 -6.72 -1.73
CA GLN A 175 18.97 -7.82 -0.80
C GLN A 175 20.33 -7.69 -0.13
N MET A 176 21.38 -7.33 -0.87
CA MET A 176 22.70 -7.11 -0.30
C MET A 176 22.70 -5.92 0.67
N ALA A 177 22.00 -4.83 0.34
CA ALA A 177 21.86 -3.69 1.25
C ALA A 177 21.14 -4.05 2.55
N LEU A 178 20.13 -4.92 2.49
CA LEU A 178 19.47 -5.47 3.68
C LEU A 178 20.42 -6.31 4.52
N LEU A 179 21.19 -7.20 3.88
CA LEU A 179 22.18 -8.04 4.56
C LEU A 179 23.22 -7.16 5.28
N LEU A 180 23.79 -6.16 4.59
CA LEU A 180 24.76 -5.23 5.18
C LEU A 180 24.20 -4.45 6.35
N LYS A 181 22.89 -4.16 6.34
CA LYS A 181 22.22 -3.52 7.46
C LYS A 181 22.21 -4.39 8.71
N GLU A 182 22.10 -5.71 8.59
CA GLU A 182 22.20 -6.62 9.74
C GLU A 182 23.59 -6.54 10.38
N PHE A 183 24.62 -6.40 9.55
CA PHE A 183 26.01 -6.21 9.99
C PHE A 183 26.35 -4.77 10.40
N SER A 184 25.45 -3.80 10.21
CA SER A 184 25.68 -2.41 10.63
C SER A 184 25.82 -2.24 12.14
N SER A 185 25.30 -3.21 12.91
CA SER A 185 25.48 -3.33 14.36
C SER A 185 26.97 -3.41 14.76
N PHE A 186 27.82 -3.95 13.89
CA PHE A 186 29.28 -4.03 14.08
C PHE A 186 30.02 -2.77 13.60
N GLY A 187 29.31 -1.75 13.11
CA GLY A 187 29.90 -0.49 12.65
C GLY A 187 30.63 -0.57 11.30
N LEU A 188 30.65 -1.74 10.66
CA LEU A 188 31.48 -2.00 9.47
C LEU A 188 30.90 -1.44 8.15
N PHE A 189 29.59 -1.18 8.08
CA PHE A 189 28.90 -0.90 6.80
C PHE A 189 27.87 0.25 6.87
N ARG A 190 28.15 1.31 7.64
CA ARG A 190 27.22 2.45 7.77
C ARG A 190 26.94 3.16 6.44
N LYS A 191 27.95 3.33 5.58
CA LYS A 191 27.82 3.73 4.17
C LYS A 191 28.69 2.78 3.36
N ALA A 192 28.05 1.79 2.76
CA ALA A 192 28.71 0.86 1.85
C ALA A 192 28.32 1.17 0.41
N ILE A 193 29.24 0.94 -0.52
CA ILE A 193 28.99 0.89 -1.95
C ILE A 193 28.90 -0.58 -2.35
N ILE A 194 27.80 -0.97 -2.98
CA ILE A 194 27.56 -2.29 -3.54
C ILE A 194 27.71 -2.17 -5.05
N ASP A 195 28.83 -2.65 -5.58
CA ASP A 195 29.13 -2.64 -7.01
C ASP A 195 28.73 -3.97 -7.65
N LEU A 196 27.80 -3.87 -8.61
CA LEU A 196 27.23 -4.97 -9.38
C LEU A 196 27.65 -4.94 -10.85
N SER A 197 28.68 -4.18 -11.21
CA SER A 197 29.14 -4.01 -12.60
C SER A 197 29.53 -5.35 -13.25
N TYR A 198 29.97 -6.31 -12.44
CA TYR A 198 30.42 -7.64 -12.87
C TYR A 198 29.33 -8.72 -12.77
N VAL A 199 28.09 -8.35 -12.47
CA VAL A 199 26.96 -9.30 -12.40
C VAL A 199 26.31 -9.40 -13.78
N HIS A 200 26.34 -10.57 -14.40
CA HIS A 200 25.70 -10.82 -15.70
C HIS A 200 24.55 -11.83 -15.56
N PRO A 201 23.29 -11.38 -15.37
CA PRO A 201 22.17 -12.26 -15.04
C PRO A 201 21.64 -13.12 -16.20
N GLU A 202 22.10 -12.89 -17.44
CA GLU A 202 21.65 -13.59 -18.65
C GLU A 202 22.65 -14.64 -19.15
N LYS A 203 23.92 -14.51 -18.79
CA LYS A 203 24.89 -15.57 -19.04
C LYS A 203 24.77 -16.55 -17.87
N ASN A 204 24.77 -17.85 -18.14
CA ASN A 204 25.12 -18.88 -17.16
C ASN A 204 26.61 -18.74 -16.76
N SER A 205 27.03 -17.52 -16.43
CA SER A 205 28.34 -17.23 -15.91
C SER A 205 28.32 -17.69 -14.46
N TRP A 206 29.12 -18.71 -14.18
CA TRP A 206 29.43 -19.24 -12.85
C TRP A 206 30.08 -18.18 -11.91
N ASN A 207 30.02 -16.88 -12.26
CA ASN A 207 30.81 -15.80 -11.71
C ASN A 207 30.00 -14.46 -11.63
N PRO A 208 29.01 -14.29 -10.75
CA PRO A 208 28.60 -12.94 -10.34
C PRO A 208 29.56 -12.44 -9.25
N GLY A 209 30.50 -11.58 -9.62
CA GLY A 209 31.34 -10.88 -8.64
C GLY A 209 30.57 -9.70 -8.05
N ILE A 210 30.25 -9.74 -6.75
CA ILE A 210 29.73 -8.59 -6.01
C ILE A 210 30.89 -7.97 -5.25
N ARG A 211 31.12 -6.67 -5.46
CA ARG A 211 32.13 -5.94 -4.69
C ARG A 211 31.43 -5.02 -3.70
N ILE A 212 31.82 -5.10 -2.44
CA ILE A 212 31.31 -4.25 -1.37
C ILE A 212 32.47 -3.40 -0.88
N ILE A 213 32.32 -2.09 -0.95
CA ILE A 213 33.32 -1.12 -0.50
C ILE A 213 32.74 -0.42 0.73
N SER A 214 33.40 -0.58 1.88
CA SER A 214 32.99 0.07 3.13
C SER A 214 33.49 1.52 3.23
N GLU A 215 33.03 2.23 4.26
CA GLU A 215 33.43 3.63 4.52
C GLU A 215 34.94 3.85 4.67
N ASN A 216 35.63 2.88 5.26
CA ASN A 216 37.08 2.89 5.48
C ASN A 216 37.88 2.35 4.27
N GLY A 217 37.22 2.13 3.13
CA GLY A 217 37.87 1.63 1.92
C GLY A 217 38.20 0.14 1.96
N CYS A 218 37.68 -0.63 2.92
CA CYS A 218 37.80 -2.08 2.89
C CYS A 218 36.95 -2.62 1.73
N ILE A 219 37.58 -3.45 0.90
CA ILE A 219 36.95 -4.05 -0.27
C ILE A 219 36.69 -5.53 0.06
N ILE A 220 35.42 -5.90 0.09
CA ILE A 220 34.98 -7.29 0.18
C ILE A 220 34.54 -7.70 -1.21
N GLU A 221 35.28 -8.65 -1.76
CA GLU A 221 35.00 -9.25 -3.04
C GLU A 221 34.32 -10.60 -2.79
N TRP A 222 33.03 -10.70 -3.12
CA TRP A 222 32.25 -11.92 -2.98
C TRP A 222 31.93 -12.50 -4.35
N GLY A 223 32.48 -13.67 -4.63
CA GLY A 223 32.37 -14.38 -5.90
C GLY A 223 33.76 -14.69 -6.46
N ASN A 224 33.83 -15.22 -7.68
CA ASN A 224 35.11 -15.50 -8.33
C ASN A 224 35.69 -14.25 -9.00
N PHE A 225 36.31 -13.36 -8.23
CA PHE A 225 37.13 -12.25 -8.76
C PHE A 225 38.52 -12.71 -9.25
N TRP A 226 38.88 -13.97 -8.98
CA TRP A 226 40.26 -14.45 -9.05
C TRP A 226 40.62 -15.22 -10.34
N LYS A 227 39.66 -15.53 -11.21
CA LYS A 227 39.93 -16.34 -12.41
C LYS A 227 40.53 -15.56 -13.59
N ASP A 228 40.54 -14.23 -13.57
CA ASP A 228 41.11 -13.40 -14.64
C ASP A 228 42.47 -12.77 -14.24
N ARG A 229 43.06 -13.16 -13.09
CA ARG A 229 44.42 -12.76 -12.67
C ARG A 229 45.51 -13.77 -13.03
N GLU A 230 45.18 -14.78 -13.84
CA GLU A 230 46.19 -15.47 -14.64
C GLU A 230 46.28 -14.72 -15.98
N GLY A 231 47.21 -13.78 -16.08
CA GLY A 231 47.74 -13.34 -17.37
C GLY A 231 49.21 -13.77 -17.48
N PRO A 232 49.88 -13.59 -18.63
CA PRO A 232 49.39 -13.53 -20.01
C PRO A 232 49.15 -14.90 -20.66
#